data_AF-A0AAV2NVH4-F1
#
_entry.id   AF-A0AAV2NVH4-F1
#
_cell.length_a   1.000
_cell.length_b   1.000
_cell.length_c   1.000
_cell.angle_alpha   90.00
_cell.angle_beta   90.00
_cell.angle_gamma   90.00
#
_symmetry.space_group_name_H-M   'P 1'
#
loop_
_entity.id
_entity.type
_entity.pdbx_description
1 polymer ?
#
loop_
_entity_poly.entity_id
_entity_poly.type
_entity_poly.pdbx_seq_one_letter_code
_entity_poly.pdbx_strand_id
1 'polypeptide(L)'
;MREFATHSIQILGREFVVYNIHCLIYLAKECRQHGVLDNFSAYKFENHLGLIKRCLRCPYQPLQQIANRDSEGYGELRKTTNKILDHQEIRLSKRREDQAEIPGDHYSMIKTRNMALAVNEADCCFVTNQNDVVVLTNIIRTPQGEIRLAGRRFTRMTSRDG
;
A
#
# COMPACT_ATOMS: atom_id res chain seq x y z
N MET A 1 1.93 31.90 5.61
CA MET A 1 0.66 31.62 4.87
C MET A 1 0.29 32.75 3.92
N ARG A 2 0.32 34.03 4.34
CA ARG A 2 0.07 35.17 3.44
C ARG A 2 1.16 35.33 2.37
N GLU A 3 2.44 35.22 2.72
CA GLU A 3 3.54 35.21 1.73
C GLU A 3 3.43 34.05 0.72
N PHE A 4 3.09 32.85 1.21
CA PHE A 4 2.89 31.68 0.34
C PHE A 4 1.75 31.92 -0.65
N ALA A 5 0.65 32.53 -0.20
CA ALA A 5 -0.46 32.86 -1.07
C ALA A 5 -0.01 33.80 -2.19
N THR A 6 0.65 34.91 -1.87
CA THR A 6 1.13 35.89 -2.86
C THR A 6 2.11 35.31 -3.88
N HIS A 7 3.09 34.51 -3.44
CA HIS A 7 4.06 33.90 -4.36
C HIS A 7 3.43 32.80 -5.23
N SER A 8 2.49 32.02 -4.69
CA SER A 8 1.82 30.97 -5.47
C SER A 8 0.94 31.54 -6.60
N ILE A 9 0.35 32.73 -6.43
CA ILE A 9 -0.39 33.43 -7.52
C ILE A 9 0.54 33.74 -8.69
N GLN A 10 1.76 34.20 -8.40
CA GLN A 10 2.73 34.61 -9.41
C GLN A 10 3.25 33.42 -10.24
N ILE A 11 3.36 32.25 -9.63
CA ILE A 11 3.96 31.06 -10.27
C ILE A 11 2.89 30.16 -10.91
N LEU A 12 1.72 29.99 -10.27
CA LEU A 12 0.71 28.99 -10.64
C LEU A 12 -0.56 29.61 -11.26
N GLY A 13 -0.62 30.94 -11.37
CA GLY A 13 -1.75 31.67 -11.93
C GLY A 13 -2.88 31.92 -10.93
N ARG A 14 -3.78 32.86 -11.26
CA ARG A 14 -4.90 33.27 -10.38
C ARG A 14 -5.92 32.16 -10.11
N GLU A 15 -6.07 31.19 -11.01
CA GLU A 15 -7.04 30.10 -10.85
C GLU A 15 -6.66 29.13 -9.72
N PHE A 16 -5.36 28.94 -9.47
CA PHE A 16 -4.84 28.13 -8.37
C PHE A 16 -5.27 28.66 -6.97
N VAL A 17 -5.55 29.95 -6.90
CA VAL A 17 -5.70 30.71 -5.64
C VAL A 17 -7.09 30.55 -5.04
N VAL A 18 -8.12 30.31 -5.85
CA VAL A 18 -9.49 30.50 -5.37
C VAL A 18 -9.95 29.34 -4.48
N TYR A 19 -9.54 28.11 -4.78
CA TYR A 19 -9.99 26.94 -4.00
C TYR A 19 -8.96 26.53 -2.94
N ASN A 20 -7.75 26.19 -3.38
CA ASN A 20 -6.75 25.57 -2.51
C ASN A 20 -6.26 26.53 -1.40
N ILE A 21 -6.08 27.82 -1.72
CA ILE A 21 -5.57 28.79 -0.74
C ILE A 21 -6.63 29.15 0.30
N HIS A 22 -7.90 29.25 -0.10
CA HIS A 22 -9.00 29.45 0.83
C HIS A 22 -9.13 28.28 1.82
N CYS A 23 -9.07 27.04 1.33
CA CYS A 23 -9.05 25.84 2.18
C CYS A 23 -7.85 25.85 3.14
N LEU A 24 -6.66 26.20 2.67
CA LEU A 24 -5.44 26.26 3.48
C LEU A 24 -5.51 27.33 4.59
N ILE A 25 -6.06 28.52 4.28
CA ILE A 25 -6.26 29.59 5.27
C ILE A 25 -7.24 29.14 6.36
N TYR A 26 -8.35 28.51 5.96
CA TYR A 26 -9.34 27.99 6.89
C TYR A 26 -8.75 26.87 7.75
N LEU A 27 -8.07 25.89 7.14
CA LEU A 27 -7.39 24.79 7.82
C LEU A 27 -6.42 25.29 8.90
N ALA A 28 -5.60 26.30 8.59
CA ALA A 28 -4.68 26.88 9.57
C ALA A 28 -5.39 27.57 10.74
N LYS A 29 -6.59 28.12 10.52
CA LYS A 29 -7.43 28.68 11.59
C LYS A 29 -8.05 27.55 12.43
N GLU A 30 -8.61 26.53 11.79
CA GLU A 30 -9.19 25.36 12.45
C GLU A 30 -8.15 24.63 13.31
N CYS A 31 -6.92 24.45 12.82
CA CYS A 31 -5.85 23.84 13.62
C CYS A 31 -5.49 24.65 14.87
N ARG A 32 -5.64 25.99 14.83
CA ARG A 32 -5.45 26.83 16.02
C ARG A 32 -6.60 26.72 17.02
N GLN A 33 -7.81 26.41 16.56
CA GLN A 33 -9.02 26.34 17.39
C GLN A 33 -9.28 24.93 17.94
N HIS A 34 -8.97 23.89 17.16
CA HIS A 34 -9.32 22.49 17.43
C HIS A 34 -8.10 21.58 17.67
N GLY A 35 -6.88 22.15 17.61
CA GLY A 35 -5.64 21.42 17.79
C GLY A 35 -5.14 20.77 16.50
N VAL A 36 -4.33 19.72 16.60
CA VAL A 36 -3.75 19.06 15.42
C VAL A 36 -4.82 18.45 14.53
N LEU A 37 -4.53 18.40 13.22
CA LEU A 37 -5.48 17.97 12.19
C LEU A 37 -6.10 16.59 12.47
N ASP A 38 -5.33 15.66 13.03
CA ASP A 38 -5.78 14.29 13.34
C ASP A 38 -6.98 14.22 14.31
N ASN A 39 -7.15 15.26 15.13
CA ASN A 39 -8.23 15.32 16.11
C ASN A 39 -9.60 15.50 15.44
N PHE A 40 -9.66 16.34 14.40
CA PHE A 40 -10.93 16.74 13.78
C PHE A 40 -11.06 16.32 12.31
N SER A 41 -9.96 15.86 11.69
CA SER A 41 -9.98 15.38 10.32
C SER A 41 -10.78 14.09 10.18
N ALA A 42 -11.62 14.04 9.15
CA ALA A 42 -12.32 12.84 8.74
C ALA A 42 -11.40 11.84 7.99
N TYR A 43 -10.14 12.20 7.71
CA TYR A 43 -9.19 11.41 6.94
C TYR A 43 -9.03 9.98 7.45
N LYS A 44 -8.96 9.79 8.78
CA LYS A 44 -8.88 8.46 9.41
C LYS A 44 -10.07 7.54 9.09
N PHE A 45 -11.20 8.11 8.67
CA PHE A 45 -12.42 7.39 8.33
C PHE A 45 -12.63 7.22 6.82
N GLU A 46 -11.82 7.87 5.97
CA GLU A 46 -11.99 7.81 4.51
C GLU A 46 -11.85 6.40 3.95
N ASN A 47 -10.92 5.62 4.49
CA ASN A 47 -10.74 4.21 4.13
C ASN A 47 -12.02 3.40 4.37
N HIS A 48 -12.68 3.63 5.51
CA HIS A 48 -13.92 2.96 5.85
C HIS A 48 -15.10 3.48 5.01
N LEU A 49 -15.16 4.78 4.76
CA LEU A 49 -16.15 5.36 3.84
C LEU A 49 -16.03 4.80 2.42
N GLY A 50 -14.82 4.52 1.94
CA GLY A 50 -14.56 3.86 0.66
C GLY A 50 -15.09 2.42 0.61
N LEU A 51 -15.11 1.69 1.73
CA LEU A 51 -15.78 0.38 1.83
C LEU A 51 -17.29 0.55 1.70
N ILE A 52 -17.86 1.46 2.49
CA ILE A 52 -19.30 1.75 2.46
C ILE A 52 -19.75 2.19 1.06
N LYS A 53 -18.95 2.97 0.33
CA LYS A 53 -19.28 3.39 -1.04
C LYS A 53 -19.28 2.23 -2.03
N ARG A 54 -18.36 1.27 -1.91
CA ARG A 54 -18.40 0.02 -2.70
C ARG A 54 -19.65 -0.82 -2.41
N CYS A 55 -20.15 -0.71 -1.17
CA CYS A 55 -21.50 -0.98 -0.68
C CYS A 55 -22.67 -0.67 -1.63
N LEU A 56 -22.56 0.44 -2.34
CA LEU A 56 -23.68 1.09 -2.98
C LEU A 56 -23.60 0.86 -4.48
N ARG A 57 -24.68 0.31 -5.06
CA ARG A 57 -24.82 0.23 -6.52
C ARG A 57 -25.35 1.53 -7.10
N CYS A 58 -26.14 2.26 -6.32
CA CYS A 58 -26.71 3.55 -6.71
C CYS A 58 -27.08 4.36 -5.45
N PRO A 59 -27.36 5.67 -5.56
CA PRO A 59 -27.67 6.52 -4.40
C PRO A 59 -29.08 6.29 -3.83
N TYR A 60 -29.91 5.44 -4.45
CA TYR A 60 -31.26 5.17 -4.01
C TYR A 60 -31.29 4.15 -2.85
N GLN A 61 -31.89 4.51 -1.72
CA GLN A 61 -32.01 3.66 -0.53
C GLN A 61 -30.66 3.05 -0.04
N PRO A 62 -29.64 3.89 0.22
CA PRO A 62 -28.29 3.40 0.53
C PRO A 62 -28.23 2.55 1.79
N LEU A 63 -29.01 2.89 2.82
CA LEU A 63 -29.08 2.11 4.05
C LEU A 63 -29.61 0.69 3.81
N GLN A 64 -30.67 0.56 2.99
CA GLN A 64 -31.24 -0.74 2.64
C GLN A 64 -30.25 -1.57 1.82
N GLN A 65 -29.55 -0.95 0.86
CA GLN A 65 -28.51 -1.62 0.08
C GLN A 65 -27.37 -2.14 0.97
N ILE A 66 -26.93 -1.34 1.94
CA ILE A 66 -25.89 -1.75 2.89
C ILE A 66 -26.40 -2.88 3.79
N ALA A 67 -27.58 -2.73 4.38
CA ALA A 67 -28.17 -3.74 5.27
C ALA A 67 -28.39 -5.09 4.56
N ASN A 68 -28.90 -5.06 3.33
CA ASN A 68 -29.07 -6.27 2.52
C ASN A 68 -27.74 -6.91 2.14
N ARG A 69 -26.71 -6.10 1.79
CA ARG A 69 -25.39 -6.67 1.47
C ARG A 69 -24.70 -7.25 2.71
N ASP A 70 -24.89 -6.63 3.87
CA ASP A 70 -24.37 -7.14 5.13
C ASP A 70 -25.04 -8.48 5.52
N SER A 71 -26.35 -8.62 5.25
CA SER A 71 -27.08 -9.87 5.49
C SER A 71 -26.78 -10.98 4.47
N GLU A 72 -26.47 -10.64 3.21
CA GLU A 72 -26.02 -11.59 2.19
C GLU A 72 -24.65 -12.25 2.52
N GLY A 73 -23.82 -11.59 3.34
CA GLY A 73 -22.40 -11.91 3.48
C GLY A 73 -21.91 -12.40 4.85
N TYR A 74 -22.77 -12.89 5.75
CA TYR A 74 -22.40 -13.18 7.16
C TYR A 74 -21.77 -11.94 7.88
N GLY A 75 -22.31 -10.73 7.70
CA GLY A 75 -21.97 -9.56 8.52
C GLY A 75 -20.57 -8.97 8.31
N GLU A 76 -20.08 -8.96 7.06
CA GLU A 76 -18.71 -8.57 6.72
C GLU A 76 -18.55 -7.24 5.95
N LEU A 77 -19.00 -6.13 6.54
CA LEU A 77 -18.22 -4.88 6.42
C LEU A 77 -16.78 -5.00 7.04
N ARG A 78 -16.40 -6.19 7.54
CA ARG A 78 -15.17 -6.53 8.28
C ARG A 78 -13.97 -7.05 7.48
N LYS A 79 -13.98 -7.21 6.15
CA LYS A 79 -12.74 -7.63 5.45
C LYS A 79 -11.76 -6.47 5.19
N THR A 80 -11.65 -5.53 6.11
CA THR A 80 -10.44 -4.69 6.21
C THR A 80 -9.40 -5.42 7.05
N THR A 81 -8.25 -5.67 6.44
CA THR A 81 -6.92 -5.59 7.07
C THR A 81 -6.50 -6.51 8.23
N ASN A 82 -7.34 -7.40 8.78
CA ASN A 82 -6.90 -8.38 9.79
C ASN A 82 -7.33 -9.82 9.46
N LYS A 83 -6.66 -10.45 8.49
CA LYS A 83 -6.38 -11.89 8.57
C LYS A 83 -5.04 -12.06 9.27
N ILE A 84 -5.02 -11.80 10.58
CA ILE A 84 -4.03 -12.38 11.47
C ILE A 84 -4.61 -13.75 11.83
N LEU A 85 -3.89 -14.82 11.47
CA LEU A 85 -4.27 -16.24 11.56
C LEU A 85 -5.24 -16.74 10.48
N ASP A 86 -4.75 -16.83 9.25
CA ASP A 86 -5.20 -17.90 8.35
C ASP A 86 -4.09 -18.09 7.32
N HIS A 87 -3.51 -19.28 7.23
CA HIS A 87 -2.32 -19.59 6.43
C HIS A 87 -2.22 -18.69 5.20
N GLN A 88 -1.24 -17.79 5.18
CA GLN A 88 -0.91 -17.06 3.96
C GLN A 88 -0.59 -18.14 2.92
N GLU A 89 -1.51 -18.36 1.99
CA GLU A 89 -1.31 -19.33 0.93
C GLU A 89 -0.21 -18.76 0.03
N ILE A 90 1.03 -19.19 0.30
CA ILE A 90 2.19 -18.82 -0.47
C ILE A 90 2.15 -19.65 -1.76
N ARG A 91 2.01 -18.98 -2.90
CA ARG A 91 2.03 -19.63 -4.21
C ARG A 91 3.36 -19.36 -4.90
N LEU A 92 4.07 -20.43 -5.24
CA LEU A 92 5.25 -20.39 -6.07
C LEU A 92 4.84 -20.62 -7.53
N SER A 93 5.39 -19.83 -8.44
CA SER A 93 5.10 -19.95 -9.87
C SER A 93 6.34 -19.67 -10.71
N LYS A 94 6.27 -19.99 -12.02
CA LYS A 94 7.38 -19.88 -12.96
C LYS A 94 8.60 -20.70 -12.50
N ARG A 95 8.40 -22.03 -12.44
CA ARG A 95 9.46 -23.00 -12.13
C ARG A 95 10.61 -22.85 -13.12
N ARG A 96 11.84 -22.95 -12.65
CA ARG A 96 13.07 -22.89 -13.45
C ARG A 96 13.76 -24.25 -13.37
N GLU A 97 14.11 -24.79 -14.53
CA GLU A 97 14.87 -26.05 -14.66
C GLU A 97 16.39 -25.83 -14.63
N ASP A 98 16.81 -24.57 -14.46
CA ASP A 98 18.20 -24.17 -14.59
C ASP A 98 19.09 -24.87 -13.55
N GLN A 99 20.28 -25.27 -13.98
CA GLN A 99 21.24 -26.06 -13.19
C GLN A 99 21.70 -25.29 -11.96
N ALA A 100 20.97 -25.45 -10.85
CA ALA A 100 21.28 -24.74 -9.64
C ALA A 100 22.34 -25.47 -8.81
N GLU A 101 23.33 -24.70 -8.33
CA GLU A 101 24.30 -25.13 -7.32
C GLU A 101 23.66 -25.50 -5.97
N ILE A 102 22.37 -25.19 -5.79
CA ILE A 102 21.62 -25.36 -4.55
C ILE A 102 20.52 -26.41 -4.77
N PRO A 103 20.46 -27.48 -3.96
CA PRO A 103 19.40 -28.49 -4.08
C PRO A 103 17.99 -27.91 -3.80
N GLY A 104 17.04 -28.14 -4.71
CA GLY A 104 15.63 -27.80 -4.53
C GLY A 104 14.90 -27.47 -5.83
N ASP A 105 13.61 -27.18 -5.74
CA ASP A 105 12.83 -26.65 -6.85
C ASP A 105 12.98 -25.13 -6.93
N HIS A 106 13.39 -24.63 -8.09
CA HIS A 106 13.63 -23.22 -8.31
C HIS A 106 12.44 -22.52 -8.95
N TYR A 107 12.16 -21.29 -8.51
CA TYR A 107 11.06 -20.46 -8.97
C TYR A 107 11.53 -19.02 -9.16
N SER A 108 10.80 -18.27 -9.98
CA SER A 108 11.05 -16.83 -10.20
C SER A 108 9.94 -15.92 -9.69
N MET A 109 8.89 -16.48 -9.08
CA MET A 109 7.78 -15.70 -8.53
C MET A 109 7.20 -16.35 -7.28
N ILE A 110 7.11 -15.58 -6.21
CA ILE A 110 6.40 -15.92 -4.97
C ILE A 110 5.28 -14.89 -4.77
N LYS A 111 4.05 -15.38 -4.64
CA LYS A 111 2.87 -14.54 -4.48
C LYS A 111 2.14 -14.90 -3.20
N THR A 112 1.78 -13.89 -2.44
CA THR A 112 0.79 -13.98 -1.36
C THR A 112 -0.47 -13.23 -1.80
N ARG A 113 -1.50 -13.16 -0.94
CA ARG A 113 -2.75 -12.45 -1.30
C ARG A 113 -2.54 -10.98 -1.68
N ASN A 114 -1.58 -10.30 -1.03
CA ASN A 114 -1.44 -8.85 -1.13
C ASN A 114 -0.09 -8.39 -1.68
N MET A 115 0.85 -9.30 -1.88
CA MET A 115 2.18 -8.97 -2.39
C MET A 115 2.66 -10.05 -3.35
N ALA A 116 3.51 -9.65 -4.29
CA ALA A 116 4.28 -10.55 -5.13
C ALA A 116 5.74 -10.13 -5.03
N LEU A 117 6.64 -11.10 -4.97
CA LEU A 117 8.05 -10.89 -5.23
C LEU A 117 8.43 -11.73 -6.44
N ALA A 118 9.13 -11.11 -7.36
CA ALA A 118 9.50 -11.70 -8.62
C ALA A 118 10.96 -11.43 -8.93
N VAL A 119 11.60 -12.35 -9.63
CA VAL A 119 12.90 -12.11 -10.26
C VAL A 119 12.64 -11.33 -11.55
N ASN A 120 12.36 -10.04 -11.41
CA ASN A 120 12.12 -9.06 -12.48
C ASN A 120 12.75 -7.69 -12.10
N GLU A 121 12.39 -6.61 -12.80
CA GLU A 121 12.89 -5.25 -12.49
C GLU A 121 12.07 -4.50 -11.43
N ALA A 122 10.79 -4.85 -11.23
CA ALA A 122 9.87 -4.06 -10.41
C ALA A 122 9.61 -4.65 -9.01
N ASP A 123 9.41 -5.97 -8.92
CA ASP A 123 8.98 -6.69 -7.72
C ASP A 123 10.13 -7.50 -7.09
N CYS A 124 11.37 -7.11 -7.35
CA CYS A 124 12.55 -7.89 -6.94
C CYS A 124 13.16 -7.44 -5.62
N CYS A 125 12.70 -6.36 -4.99
CA CYS A 125 13.33 -5.84 -3.77
C CYS A 125 12.50 -6.17 -2.52
N PHE A 126 13.16 -6.58 -1.44
CA PHE A 126 12.54 -6.73 -0.13
C PHE A 126 13.50 -6.31 0.99
N VAL A 127 12.94 -6.00 2.17
CA VAL A 127 13.70 -5.62 3.36
C VAL A 127 13.63 -6.76 4.38
N THR A 128 14.78 -7.12 4.96
CA THR A 128 14.86 -8.16 6.00
C THR A 128 14.56 -7.59 7.39
N ASN A 129 14.34 -8.46 8.38
CA ASN A 129 14.22 -8.05 9.79
C ASN A 129 15.50 -7.38 10.34
N GLN A 130 16.63 -7.51 9.63
CA GLN A 130 17.90 -6.83 9.93
C GLN A 130 18.02 -5.47 9.22
N ASN A 131 16.93 -4.98 8.62
CA ASN A 131 16.86 -3.74 7.85
C ASN A 131 17.75 -3.71 6.60
N ASP A 132 18.07 -4.88 6.05
CA ASP A 132 18.85 -5.00 4.82
C ASP A 132 17.95 -5.01 3.60
N VAL A 133 18.26 -4.16 2.62
CA VAL A 133 17.63 -4.18 1.29
C VAL A 133 18.28 -5.27 0.45
N VAL A 134 17.47 -6.21 -0.04
CA VAL A 134 17.93 -7.36 -0.82
C VAL A 134 17.20 -7.39 -2.16
N VAL A 135 17.96 -7.58 -3.24
CA VAL A 135 17.43 -7.84 -4.59
C VAL A 135 17.34 -9.34 -4.80
N LEU A 136 16.12 -9.85 -4.97
CA LEU A 136 15.77 -11.23 -5.19
C LEU A 136 16.37 -11.75 -6.51
N THR A 137 17.12 -12.84 -6.41
CA THR A 137 17.69 -13.55 -7.55
C THR A 137 17.07 -14.94 -7.73
N ASN A 138 16.64 -15.57 -6.64
CA ASN A 138 16.07 -16.91 -6.68
C ASN A 138 15.08 -17.19 -5.56
N ILE A 139 14.11 -18.08 -5.83
CA ILE A 139 13.20 -18.63 -4.84
C ILE A 139 13.32 -20.14 -4.91
N ILE A 140 13.61 -20.78 -3.77
CA ILE A 140 13.97 -22.20 -3.72
C ILE A 140 13.02 -22.90 -2.75
N ARG A 141 12.36 -23.97 -3.21
CA ARG A 141 11.65 -24.90 -2.33
C ARG A 141 12.55 -26.09 -2.05
N THR A 142 12.97 -26.21 -0.80
CA THR A 142 13.83 -27.31 -0.36
C THR A 142 13.08 -28.65 -0.38
N PRO A 143 13.79 -29.80 -0.44
CA PRO A 143 13.18 -31.11 -0.30
C PRO A 143 12.42 -31.30 1.02
N GLN A 144 12.81 -30.57 2.09
CA GLN A 144 12.13 -30.55 3.38
C GLN A 144 10.82 -29.73 3.37
N GLY A 145 10.51 -29.05 2.27
CA GLY A 145 9.30 -28.24 2.10
C GLY A 145 9.44 -26.77 2.50
N GLU A 146 10.60 -26.35 3.02
CA GLU A 146 10.87 -24.94 3.35
C GLU A 146 11.08 -24.10 2.09
N ILE A 147 10.63 -22.84 2.13
CA ILE A 147 10.85 -21.85 1.06
C ILE A 147 11.98 -20.92 1.48
N ARG A 148 12.99 -20.79 0.62
CA ARG A 148 14.15 -19.91 0.80
C ARG A 148 14.18 -18.84 -0.30
N LEU A 149 14.45 -17.60 0.09
CA LEU A 149 14.66 -16.48 -0.81
C LEU A 149 16.16 -16.21 -0.91
N ALA A 150 16.72 -16.30 -2.11
CA ALA A 150 18.11 -15.94 -2.39
C ALA A 150 18.15 -14.60 -3.11
N GLY A 151 19.11 -13.76 -2.73
CA GLY A 151 19.23 -12.42 -3.30
C GLY A 151 20.59 -11.79 -2.99
N ARG A 152 20.85 -10.66 -3.65
CA ARG A 152 22.05 -9.85 -3.43
C ARG A 152 21.70 -8.72 -2.48
N ARG A 153 22.42 -8.61 -1.36
CA ARG A 153 22.29 -7.49 -0.42
C ARG A 153 22.81 -6.22 -1.06
N PHE A 154 22.05 -5.14 -0.96
CA PHE A 154 22.47 -3.81 -1.40
C PHE A 154 23.47 -3.25 -0.38
N THR A 155 24.71 -2.99 -0.80
CA THR A 155 25.82 -2.59 0.11
C THR A 155 26.36 -1.18 -0.14
N ARG A 156 25.92 -0.46 -1.18
CA ARG A 156 26.47 0.86 -1.51
C ARG A 156 25.42 1.85 -2.02
N MET A 157 25.19 2.92 -1.27
CA MET A 157 24.84 4.21 -1.86
C MET A 157 26.11 4.78 -2.50
N THR A 158 26.19 4.82 -3.82
CA THR A 158 27.09 5.78 -4.47
C THR A 158 26.39 7.13 -4.40
N SER A 159 26.87 8.02 -3.53
CA SER A 159 26.62 9.44 -3.67
C SER A 159 27.13 9.86 -5.05
N ARG A 160 26.22 10.23 -5.95
CA ARG A 160 26.57 11.05 -7.10
C ARG A 160 26.55 12.49 -6.60
N ASP A 161 27.71 12.97 -6.17
CA ASP A 161 28.04 14.38 -6.29
C ASP A 161 28.32 14.67 -7.77
N GLY A 162 27.72 15.75 -8.28
CA GLY A 162 27.84 16.21 -9.66
C GLY A 162 26.70 17.16 -10.02
#